data_AF-A0A366FUY8-F1
#
_entry.id   AF-A0A366FUY8-F1
#
_cell.length_a   1.000
_cell.length_b   1.000
_cell.length_c   1.000
_cell.angle_alpha   90.00
_cell.angle_beta   90.00
_cell.angle_gamma   90.00
#
_symmetry.space_group_name_H-M   'P 1'
#
loop_
_entity.id
_entity.type
_entity.pdbx_description
1 polymer ?
#
loop_
_entity_poly.entity_id
_entity_poly.type
_entity_poly.pdbx_seq_one_letter_code
_entity_poly.pdbx_strand_id
1 'polypeptide(L)'
;MNMIAAPKTMRELFDAMSDVAPDESVETFIGRFDWSDENVQHIYHTFFGRLPESASVVASSGKLNRRAHALASLQSGEFRNNIVEMLLRAYPEKQRLIHIHIPKTAGTDFREKLVNHLPYIHYNHSRPETTPDKLLAHLAETARRAQRANEIVASGHVSLAWYVDKRLCRANDRIFTVVRDPRKSILSLINYYLRRVKEDPECKWPDTQSYASYLGVSSFDRNMDVEARRELGREMLRNKGMMIQNLPRHMLGRGNFDSAVDLIIRTNIEIVPIEMYKSWLLEQWGIDSETRANASPQLLRMEDLDEPLQRHLAALCEDDVKLHEKIMTAWGRVGGTHIFGASLLD
;
A
#
# COMPACT_ATOMS: atom_id res chain seq x y z
N MET A 1 5.70 -1.75 39.04
CA MET A 1 5.94 -2.67 37.90
C MET A 1 7.43 -2.82 37.77
N ASN A 2 7.96 -4.05 37.71
CA ASN A 2 9.37 -4.24 37.37
C ASN A 2 9.54 -3.82 35.91
N MET A 3 10.38 -2.81 35.67
CA MET A 3 10.73 -2.40 34.32
C MET A 3 11.61 -3.49 33.69
N ILE A 4 11.43 -3.72 32.40
CA ILE A 4 12.29 -4.61 31.61
C ILE A 4 13.36 -3.79 30.87
N ALA A 5 14.45 -4.42 30.43
CA ALA A 5 15.50 -3.72 29.69
C ALA A 5 14.94 -3.11 28.38
N ALA A 6 15.37 -1.89 28.03
CA ALA A 6 14.96 -1.26 26.77
C ALA A 6 15.48 -2.04 25.54
N PRO A 7 14.68 -2.13 24.47
CA PRO A 7 15.10 -2.76 23.23
C PRO A 7 16.27 -2.00 22.61
N LYS A 8 17.31 -2.73 22.20
CA LYS A 8 18.54 -2.21 21.60
C LYS A 8 18.53 -2.28 20.08
N THR A 9 17.62 -3.08 19.53
CA THR A 9 17.47 -3.30 18.10
C THR A 9 16.02 -3.16 17.68
N MET A 10 15.82 -2.92 16.39
CA MET A 10 14.48 -2.89 15.80
C MET A 10 13.77 -4.24 15.94
N ARG A 11 14.52 -5.35 15.88
CA ARG A 11 14.02 -6.70 16.14
C ARG A 11 13.46 -6.82 17.55
N GLU A 12 14.23 -6.44 18.56
CA GLU A 12 13.79 -6.46 19.96
C GLU A 12 12.59 -5.55 20.20
N LEU A 13 12.51 -4.40 19.52
CA LEU A 13 11.35 -3.52 19.61
C LEU A 13 10.07 -4.23 19.10
N PHE A 14 10.12 -4.85 17.92
CA PHE A 14 8.95 -5.58 17.38
C PHE A 14 8.63 -6.83 18.20
N ASP A 15 9.64 -7.55 18.68
CA ASP A 15 9.43 -8.70 19.56
C ASP A 15 8.77 -8.26 20.87
N ALA A 16 9.15 -7.11 21.44
CA ALA A 16 8.43 -6.58 22.61
C ALA A 16 6.99 -6.12 22.28
N MET A 17 6.74 -5.66 21.05
CA MET A 17 5.37 -5.33 20.60
C MET A 17 4.47 -6.56 20.51
N SER A 18 4.97 -7.79 20.33
CA SER A 18 4.11 -8.99 20.26
C SER A 18 3.30 -9.23 21.53
N ASP A 19 3.82 -8.72 22.65
CA ASP A 19 3.30 -8.89 24.02
C ASP A 19 2.45 -7.70 24.49
N VAL A 20 2.12 -6.78 23.56
CA VAL A 20 1.22 -5.65 23.80
C VAL A 20 -0.21 -6.16 23.97
N ALA A 21 -0.90 -5.66 25.00
CA ALA A 21 -2.30 -5.98 25.24
C ALA A 21 -3.20 -5.20 24.25
N PRO A 22 -4.40 -5.72 23.89
CA PRO A 22 -5.25 -5.08 22.87
C PRO A 22 -5.65 -3.61 23.14
N ASP A 23 -5.70 -3.21 24.41
CA ASP A 23 -6.14 -1.90 24.91
C ASP A 23 -4.98 -1.05 25.44
N GLU A 24 -3.74 -1.49 25.26
CA GLU A 24 -2.58 -0.79 25.77
C GLU A 24 -2.20 0.43 24.92
N SER A 25 -1.98 1.57 25.58
CA SER A 25 -1.51 2.80 24.93
C SER A 25 -0.01 2.77 24.66
N VAL A 26 0.43 3.61 23.72
CA VAL A 26 1.85 3.80 23.39
C VAL A 26 2.66 4.25 24.61
N GLU A 27 2.12 5.14 25.45
CA GLU A 27 2.77 5.61 26.68
C GLU A 27 2.96 4.49 27.70
N THR A 28 1.99 3.58 27.79
CA THR A 28 2.02 2.42 28.69
C THR A 28 3.06 1.42 28.20
N PHE A 29 3.06 1.10 26.90
CA PHE A 29 4.05 0.23 26.26
C PHE A 29 5.47 0.76 26.47
N ILE A 30 5.74 2.02 26.12
CA ILE A 30 7.07 2.64 26.33
C ILE A 30 7.44 2.69 27.82
N GLY A 31 6.45 2.78 28.70
CA GLY A 31 6.62 2.77 30.15
C GLY A 31 7.03 1.44 30.76
N ARG A 32 6.99 0.33 30.01
CA ARG A 32 7.47 -0.98 30.47
C ARG A 32 8.98 -1.05 30.58
N PHE A 33 9.69 -0.22 29.81
CA PHE A 33 11.13 -0.33 29.63
C PHE A 33 11.90 0.65 30.52
N ASP A 34 13.05 0.20 31.01
CA ASP A 34 14.04 1.06 31.63
C ASP A 34 14.92 1.70 30.56
N TRP A 35 14.76 3.02 30.39
CA TRP A 35 15.50 3.83 29.42
C TRP A 35 16.68 4.61 30.03
N SER A 36 16.97 4.41 31.32
CA SER A 36 17.93 5.24 32.07
C SER A 36 19.35 5.19 31.51
N ASP A 37 19.77 4.01 31.04
CA ASP A 37 21.10 3.78 30.46
C ASP A 37 21.17 4.00 28.94
N GLU A 38 20.06 4.40 28.30
CA GLU A 38 20.06 4.65 26.85
C GLU A 38 20.59 6.05 26.49
N ASN A 39 21.31 6.12 25.38
CA ASN A 39 21.67 7.38 24.74
C ASN A 39 20.77 7.65 23.52
N VAL A 40 20.93 8.82 22.92
CA VAL A 40 20.15 9.22 21.72
C VAL A 40 20.41 8.25 20.57
N GLN A 41 21.63 7.77 20.41
CA GLN A 41 22.04 6.87 19.35
C GLN A 41 21.36 5.51 19.47
N HIS A 42 21.23 4.97 20.69
CA HIS A 42 20.51 3.72 20.94
C HIS A 42 19.04 3.85 20.56
N ILE A 43 18.38 4.95 20.95
CA ILE A 43 16.98 5.20 20.57
C ILE A 43 16.85 5.26 19.04
N TYR A 44 17.74 5.99 18.35
CA TYR A 44 17.71 6.03 16.88
C TYR A 44 17.96 4.66 16.24
N HIS A 45 18.88 3.87 16.78
CA HIS A 45 19.15 2.53 16.29
C HIS A 45 17.92 1.61 16.47
N THR A 46 17.27 1.67 17.62
CA THR A 46 16.07 0.88 17.94
C THR A 46 14.88 1.27 17.07
N PHE A 47 14.58 2.56 16.93
CA PHE A 47 13.38 3.04 16.23
C PHE A 47 13.58 3.31 14.74
N PHE A 48 14.80 3.47 14.24
CA PHE A 48 15.05 3.82 12.84
C PHE A 48 16.13 2.95 12.17
N GLY A 49 16.83 2.09 12.93
CA GLY A 49 17.86 1.19 12.39
C GLY A 49 19.10 1.91 11.87
N ARG A 50 19.38 3.13 12.37
CA ARG A 50 20.49 3.98 11.92
C ARG A 50 20.95 4.92 13.03
N LEU A 51 22.06 5.62 12.80
CA LEU A 51 22.51 6.72 13.66
C LEU A 51 21.73 8.02 13.36
N PRO A 52 21.69 8.97 14.31
CA PRO A 52 21.22 10.33 14.06
C PRO A 52 22.00 11.00 12.91
N GLU A 53 21.31 11.80 12.11
CA GLU A 53 21.84 12.41 10.87
C GLU A 53 22.89 13.48 11.15
N SER A 54 22.88 14.08 12.34
CA SER A 54 23.77 15.17 12.69
C SER A 54 23.99 15.28 14.20
N ALA A 55 25.07 15.97 14.57
CA ALA A 55 25.33 16.36 15.95
C ALA A 55 24.23 17.29 16.51
N SER A 56 23.58 18.10 15.67
CA SER A 56 22.49 18.99 16.11
C SER A 56 21.27 18.21 16.57
N VAL A 57 20.92 17.13 15.87
CA VAL A 57 19.84 16.20 16.28
C VAL A 57 20.17 15.55 17.62
N VAL A 58 21.43 15.12 17.81
CA VAL A 58 21.88 14.56 19.09
C VAL A 58 21.75 15.58 20.22
N ALA A 59 22.17 16.82 20.00
CA ALA A 59 22.11 17.88 20.99
C ALA A 59 20.66 18.27 21.35
N SER A 60 19.76 18.35 20.36
CA SER A 60 18.35 18.66 20.63
C SER A 60 17.63 17.53 21.37
N SER A 61 17.80 16.28 20.91
CA SER A 61 17.21 15.11 21.56
C SER A 61 17.85 14.80 22.91
N GLY A 62 19.09 15.23 23.12
CA GLY A 62 19.82 15.12 24.38
C GLY A 62 19.13 15.82 25.55
N LYS A 63 18.33 16.87 25.27
CA LYS A 63 17.59 17.66 26.27
C LYS A 63 16.34 16.94 26.80
N LEU A 64 15.79 16.00 26.03
CA LEU A 64 14.64 15.20 26.46
C LEU A 64 15.12 14.09 27.39
N ASN A 65 14.29 13.74 28.39
CA ASN A 65 14.50 12.47 29.08
C ASN A 65 14.33 11.30 28.07
N ARG A 66 15.03 10.19 28.30
CA ARG A 66 15.13 9.11 27.31
C ARG A 66 13.80 8.44 27.00
N ARG A 67 12.94 8.29 28.00
CA ARG A 67 11.58 7.79 27.85
C ARG A 67 10.72 8.68 26.93
N ALA A 68 10.75 9.99 27.12
CA ALA A 68 10.03 10.94 26.29
C ALA A 68 10.58 10.96 24.86
N HIS A 69 11.89 10.80 24.70
CA HIS A 69 12.50 10.70 23.37
C HIS A 69 12.11 9.39 22.64
N ALA A 70 12.05 8.26 23.35
CA ALA A 70 11.56 7.00 22.80
C ALA A 70 10.08 7.09 22.40
N LEU A 71 9.24 7.67 23.28
CA LEU A 71 7.83 7.94 23.00
C LEU A 71 7.66 8.82 21.74
N ALA A 72 8.37 9.94 21.67
CA ALA A 72 8.34 10.85 20.53
C ALA A 72 8.83 10.17 19.24
N SER A 73 9.83 9.28 19.32
CA SER A 73 10.32 8.52 18.17
C SER A 73 9.25 7.58 17.63
N LEU A 74 8.57 6.82 18.50
CA LEU A 74 7.49 5.91 18.12
C LEU A 74 6.27 6.64 17.54
N GLN A 75 5.96 7.82 18.06
CA GLN A 75 4.85 8.67 17.60
C GLN A 75 5.19 9.50 16.35
N SER A 76 6.46 9.52 15.93
CA SER A 76 6.94 10.38 14.85
C SER A 76 6.36 10.01 13.48
N GLY A 77 6.24 11.01 12.61
CA GLY A 77 5.92 10.78 11.20
C GLY A 77 6.99 9.94 10.49
N GLU A 78 8.25 10.02 10.93
CA GLU A 78 9.33 9.22 10.35
C GLU A 78 9.12 7.72 10.62
N PHE A 79 8.88 7.33 11.88
CA PHE A 79 8.62 5.93 12.24
C PHE A 79 7.45 5.39 11.44
N ARG A 80 6.36 6.16 11.42
CA ARG A 80 5.14 5.86 10.68
C ARG A 80 5.39 5.66 9.18
N ASN A 81 6.18 6.54 8.54
CA ASN A 81 6.43 6.49 7.10
C ASN A 81 7.42 5.39 6.69
N ASN A 82 8.25 4.89 7.60
CA ASN A 82 9.25 3.86 7.31
C ASN A 82 8.87 2.47 7.84
N ILE A 83 7.64 2.28 8.34
CA ILE A 83 7.29 1.06 9.07
C ILE A 83 7.42 -0.24 8.25
N VAL A 84 7.16 -0.18 6.95
CA VAL A 84 7.35 -1.33 6.03
C VAL A 84 8.82 -1.67 5.89
N GLU A 85 9.68 -0.66 5.64
CA GLU A 85 11.14 -0.83 5.56
C GLU A 85 11.69 -1.43 6.86
N MET A 86 11.24 -0.88 7.98
CA MET A 86 11.62 -1.31 9.31
C MET A 86 11.24 -2.76 9.58
N LEU A 87 9.96 -3.12 9.41
CA LEU A 87 9.51 -4.48 9.69
C LEU A 87 10.26 -5.51 8.83
N LEU A 88 10.44 -5.24 7.53
CA LEU A 88 11.16 -6.15 6.64
C LEU A 88 12.64 -6.31 7.05
N ARG A 89 13.28 -5.26 7.56
CA ARG A 89 14.66 -5.33 8.07
C ARG A 89 14.75 -5.99 9.44
N ALA A 90 13.75 -5.83 10.28
CA ALA A 90 13.69 -6.45 11.59
C ALA A 90 13.57 -7.98 11.48
N TYR A 91 12.92 -8.49 10.43
CA TYR A 91 12.71 -9.92 10.17
C TYR A 91 13.46 -10.41 8.92
N PRO A 92 14.82 -10.41 8.93
CA PRO A 92 15.60 -10.76 7.74
C PRO A 92 15.54 -12.25 7.39
N GLU A 93 15.20 -13.13 8.32
CA GLU A 93 15.11 -14.58 8.12
C GLU A 93 13.79 -15.02 7.48
N LYS A 94 12.77 -14.16 7.46
CA LYS A 94 11.46 -14.48 6.90
C LYS A 94 11.47 -14.34 5.39
N GLN A 95 10.75 -15.22 4.71
CA GLN A 95 10.46 -15.06 3.28
C GLN A 95 9.48 -13.89 3.11
N ARG A 96 9.77 -13.01 2.14
CA ARG A 96 8.98 -11.79 1.93
C ARG A 96 8.06 -11.97 0.74
N LEU A 97 6.80 -11.60 0.93
CA LEU A 97 5.78 -11.53 -0.10
C LEU A 97 5.47 -10.04 -0.33
N ILE A 98 6.01 -9.47 -1.40
CA ILE A 98 5.90 -8.04 -1.71
C ILE A 98 4.85 -7.84 -2.80
N HIS A 99 3.71 -7.30 -2.41
CA HIS A 99 2.62 -6.97 -3.31
C HIS A 99 2.72 -5.51 -3.77
N ILE A 100 3.02 -5.30 -5.05
CA ILE A 100 2.93 -3.98 -5.68
C ILE A 100 1.47 -3.75 -6.06
N HIS A 101 0.71 -3.16 -5.15
CA HIS A 101 -0.73 -2.96 -5.32
C HIS A 101 -1.00 -1.76 -6.25
N ILE A 102 -1.34 -2.04 -7.51
CA ILE A 102 -1.90 -1.05 -8.42
C ILE A 102 -3.36 -0.80 -8.04
N PRO A 103 -3.80 0.45 -7.81
CA PRO A 103 -5.19 0.73 -7.51
C PRO A 103 -6.16 0.13 -8.54
N LYS A 104 -7.27 -0.41 -8.04
CA LYS A 104 -8.37 -1.01 -8.83
C LYS A 104 -8.02 -2.32 -9.55
N THR A 105 -7.01 -3.03 -9.08
CA THR A 105 -6.64 -4.38 -9.56
C THR A 105 -6.87 -5.48 -8.51
N ALA A 106 -7.97 -5.37 -7.74
CA ALA A 106 -8.37 -6.33 -6.70
C ALA A 106 -7.50 -6.43 -5.43
N GLY A 107 -6.59 -5.48 -5.17
CA GLY A 107 -5.76 -5.55 -3.95
C GLY A 107 -6.52 -5.45 -2.62
N THR A 108 -7.73 -4.86 -2.57
CA THR A 108 -8.55 -4.91 -1.35
C THR A 108 -9.03 -6.32 -1.04
N ASP A 109 -9.46 -7.06 -2.07
CA ASP A 109 -9.89 -8.45 -1.94
C ASP A 109 -8.71 -9.35 -1.53
N PHE A 110 -7.56 -9.12 -2.15
CA PHE A 110 -6.31 -9.80 -1.80
C PHE A 110 -5.94 -9.59 -0.33
N ARG A 111 -5.99 -8.34 0.14
CA ARG A 111 -5.75 -7.98 1.54
C ARG A 111 -6.71 -8.71 2.47
N GLU A 112 -8.02 -8.62 2.23
CA GLU A 112 -9.03 -9.20 3.13
C GLU A 112 -8.88 -10.72 3.26
N LYS A 113 -8.46 -11.40 2.18
CA LYS A 113 -8.21 -12.84 2.18
C LYS A 113 -6.91 -13.18 2.91
N LEU A 114 -5.80 -12.52 2.60
CA LEU A 114 -4.50 -12.90 3.17
C LEU A 114 -4.19 -12.35 4.56
N VAL A 115 -4.78 -11.22 4.95
CA VAL A 115 -4.59 -10.63 6.29
C VAL A 115 -4.97 -11.62 7.39
N ASN A 116 -5.82 -12.61 7.13
CA ASN A 116 -6.18 -13.62 8.11
C ASN A 116 -5.19 -14.79 8.19
N HIS A 117 -4.33 -14.97 7.19
CA HIS A 117 -3.43 -16.14 7.09
C HIS A 117 -1.98 -15.82 7.43
N LEU A 118 -1.52 -14.60 7.12
CA LEU A 118 -0.10 -14.24 7.22
C LEU A 118 0.10 -12.94 8.02
N PRO A 119 1.29 -12.73 8.62
CA PRO A 119 1.68 -11.42 9.13
C PRO A 119 1.67 -10.43 7.97
N TYR A 120 0.92 -9.34 8.11
CA TYR A 120 0.65 -8.42 7.02
C TYR A 120 0.91 -6.98 7.45
N ILE A 121 1.79 -6.29 6.73
CA ILE A 121 2.01 -4.86 6.88
C ILE A 121 1.53 -4.10 5.65
N HIS A 122 0.66 -3.12 5.88
CA HIS A 122 0.17 -2.23 4.83
C HIS A 122 0.86 -0.87 4.89
N TYR A 123 1.24 -0.31 3.74
CA TYR A 123 1.76 1.06 3.67
C TYR A 123 0.79 2.12 4.22
N ASN A 124 -0.53 2.01 3.97
CA ASN A 124 -1.59 2.85 4.54
C ASN A 124 -1.58 3.03 6.07
N HIS A 125 -0.85 2.23 6.85
CA HIS A 125 -0.60 2.56 8.26
C HIS A 125 0.22 3.86 8.42
N SER A 126 0.76 4.40 7.32
CA SER A 126 1.44 5.69 7.27
C SER A 126 0.50 6.90 7.25
N ARG A 127 -0.82 6.68 7.12
CA ARG A 127 -1.76 7.77 6.94
C ARG A 127 -1.99 8.59 8.23
N PRO A 128 -2.32 9.90 8.12
CA PRO A 128 -2.53 10.76 9.28
C PRO A 128 -3.61 10.28 10.25
N GLU A 129 -4.69 9.66 9.73
CA GLU A 129 -5.84 9.20 10.52
C GLU A 129 -5.55 8.01 11.44
N THR A 130 -4.44 7.29 11.23
CA THR A 130 -4.01 6.23 12.14
C THR A 130 -3.38 6.87 13.38
N THR A 131 -4.08 6.78 14.52
CA THR A 131 -3.53 7.22 15.81
C THR A 131 -2.34 6.35 16.21
N PRO A 132 -1.40 6.87 17.02
CA PRO A 132 -0.27 6.07 17.51
C PRO A 132 -0.70 4.75 18.17
N ASP A 133 -1.75 4.74 18.99
CA ASP A 133 -2.24 3.52 19.64
C ASP A 133 -2.81 2.50 18.63
N LYS A 134 -3.54 2.96 17.61
CA LYS A 134 -4.02 2.08 16.53
C LYS A 134 -2.85 1.50 15.75
N LEU A 135 -1.82 2.29 15.47
CA LEU A 135 -0.60 1.82 14.82
C LEU A 135 0.08 0.75 15.69
N LEU A 136 0.26 1.00 16.99
CA LEU A 136 0.84 0.04 17.92
C LEU A 136 0.07 -1.28 17.93
N ALA A 137 -1.27 -1.24 18.04
CA ALA A 137 -2.11 -2.44 18.03
C ALA A 137 -1.93 -3.26 16.73
N HIS A 138 -1.85 -2.59 15.56
CA HIS A 138 -1.59 -3.26 14.29
C HIS A 138 -0.18 -3.87 14.23
N LEU A 139 0.83 -3.18 14.72
CA LEU A 139 2.21 -3.69 14.75
C LEU A 139 2.39 -4.83 15.73
N ALA A 140 1.72 -4.77 16.89
CA ALA A 140 1.68 -5.84 17.87
C ALA A 140 1.11 -7.13 17.28
N GLU A 141 -0.04 -7.05 16.62
CA GLU A 141 -0.64 -8.20 15.92
C GLU A 141 0.28 -8.76 14.84
N THR A 142 0.88 -7.87 14.05
CA THR A 142 1.79 -8.25 12.96
C THR A 142 3.04 -8.94 13.51
N ALA A 143 3.68 -8.38 14.53
CA ALA A 143 4.88 -8.94 15.16
C ALA A 143 4.59 -10.30 15.81
N ARG A 144 3.46 -10.43 16.52
CA ARG A 144 3.03 -11.69 17.15
C ARG A 144 2.85 -12.81 16.12
N ARG A 145 2.28 -12.49 14.95
CA ARG A 145 2.17 -13.46 13.85
C ARG A 145 3.52 -13.74 13.21
N ALA A 146 4.35 -12.72 13.02
CA ALA A 146 5.68 -12.87 12.43
C ALA A 146 6.58 -13.83 13.22
N GLN A 147 6.43 -13.90 14.54
CA GLN A 147 7.15 -14.88 15.37
C GLN A 147 6.88 -16.34 14.96
N ARG A 148 5.68 -16.65 14.46
CA ARG A 148 5.24 -18.03 14.16
C ARG A 148 5.22 -18.35 12.67
N ALA A 149 5.04 -17.35 11.81
CA ALA A 149 4.99 -17.54 10.37
C ALA A 149 6.39 -17.60 9.76
N ASN A 150 6.55 -18.31 8.64
CA ASN A 150 7.78 -18.29 7.85
C ASN A 150 7.81 -17.11 6.85
N GLU A 151 6.65 -16.54 6.57
CA GLU A 151 6.46 -15.50 5.57
C GLU A 151 5.93 -14.20 6.21
N ILE A 152 6.27 -13.06 5.61
CA ILE A 152 5.67 -11.75 5.90
C ILE A 152 5.21 -11.11 4.61
N VAL A 153 3.98 -10.59 4.62
CA VAL A 153 3.39 -9.87 3.49
C VAL A 153 3.56 -8.37 3.67
N ALA A 154 4.16 -7.71 2.69
CA ALA A 154 4.17 -6.25 2.56
C ALA A 154 3.33 -5.84 1.35
N SER A 155 2.40 -4.91 1.55
CA SER A 155 1.48 -4.49 0.49
C SER A 155 1.09 -3.02 0.62
N GLY A 156 0.81 -2.39 -0.51
CA GLY A 156 0.27 -1.03 -0.54
C GLY A 156 0.57 -0.31 -1.84
N HIS A 157 0.13 0.94 -1.92
CA HIS A 157 0.42 1.81 -3.07
C HIS A 157 1.85 2.35 -2.98
N VAL A 158 2.82 1.44 -3.00
CA VAL A 158 4.27 1.71 -2.99
C VAL A 158 4.83 1.17 -4.30
N SER A 159 5.61 1.97 -5.02
CA SER A 159 6.16 1.55 -6.31
C SER A 159 7.23 0.48 -6.16
N LEU A 160 7.39 -0.35 -7.18
CA LEU A 160 8.47 -1.32 -7.30
C LEU A 160 9.85 -0.63 -7.23
N ALA A 161 9.98 0.54 -7.85
CA ALA A 161 11.19 1.36 -7.78
C ALA A 161 11.58 1.70 -6.34
N TRP A 162 10.60 2.03 -5.46
CA TRP A 162 10.88 2.32 -4.06
C TRP A 162 11.52 1.14 -3.33
N TYR A 163 11.03 -0.08 -3.53
CA TYR A 163 11.62 -1.28 -2.90
C TYR A 163 13.02 -1.56 -3.42
N VAL A 164 13.27 -1.35 -4.72
CA VAL A 164 14.60 -1.51 -5.33
C VAL A 164 15.58 -0.45 -4.80
N ASP A 165 15.19 0.82 -4.83
CA ASP A 165 16.03 1.95 -4.42
C ASP A 165 16.36 1.88 -2.91
N LYS A 166 15.44 1.37 -2.09
CA LYS A 166 15.64 1.10 -0.65
C LYS A 166 16.38 -0.20 -0.34
N ARG A 167 16.77 -0.96 -1.37
CA ARG A 167 17.43 -2.28 -1.25
C ARG A 167 16.64 -3.27 -0.39
N LEU A 168 15.32 -3.27 -0.58
CA LEU A 168 14.39 -4.14 0.14
C LEU A 168 14.02 -5.40 -0.64
N CYS A 169 14.33 -5.46 -1.93
CA CYS A 169 14.19 -6.69 -2.73
C CYS A 169 15.41 -7.60 -2.55
N ARG A 170 15.18 -8.90 -2.34
CA ARG A 170 16.19 -9.96 -2.33
C ARG A 170 15.88 -10.99 -3.40
N ALA A 171 16.89 -11.80 -3.75
CA ALA A 171 16.74 -12.84 -4.78
C ALA A 171 15.65 -13.88 -4.47
N ASN A 172 15.41 -14.17 -3.18
CA ASN A 172 14.43 -15.17 -2.74
C ASN A 172 13.08 -14.57 -2.35
N ASP A 173 12.89 -13.25 -2.49
CA ASP A 173 11.61 -12.61 -2.21
C ASP A 173 10.63 -12.91 -3.34
N ARG A 174 9.35 -13.16 -3.01
CA ARG A 174 8.28 -13.21 -4.01
C ARG A 174 7.70 -11.83 -4.17
N ILE A 175 7.97 -11.20 -5.30
CA ILE A 175 7.39 -9.90 -5.67
C ILE A 175 6.32 -10.16 -6.71
N PHE A 176 5.12 -9.62 -6.52
CA PHE A 176 4.04 -9.81 -7.48
C PHE A 176 3.13 -8.59 -7.58
N THR A 177 2.38 -8.53 -8.67
CA THR A 177 1.38 -7.51 -8.93
C THR A 177 0.20 -8.08 -9.72
N VAL A 178 -0.96 -7.44 -9.59
CA VAL A 178 -2.12 -7.72 -10.43
C VAL A 178 -2.31 -6.57 -11.39
N VAL A 179 -2.40 -6.87 -12.69
CA VAL A 179 -2.58 -5.89 -13.76
C VAL A 179 -3.98 -5.97 -14.35
N ARG A 180 -4.45 -4.85 -14.87
CA ARG A 180 -5.76 -4.71 -15.52
C ARG A 180 -5.63 -3.70 -16.63
N ASP A 181 -6.46 -3.84 -17.67
CA ASP A 181 -6.58 -2.82 -18.72
C ASP A 181 -6.69 -1.41 -18.08
N PRO A 182 -5.75 -0.50 -18.38
CA PRO A 182 -5.68 0.81 -17.74
C PRO A 182 -6.97 1.63 -17.87
N ARG A 183 -7.66 1.52 -19.01
CA ARG A 183 -8.94 2.21 -19.25
C ARG A 183 -10.02 1.68 -18.32
N LYS A 184 -10.09 0.36 -18.15
CA LYS A 184 -11.02 -0.28 -17.21
C LYS A 184 -10.67 0.07 -15.75
N SER A 185 -9.40 0.28 -15.43
CA SER A 185 -8.96 0.71 -14.09
C SER A 185 -9.44 2.12 -13.77
N ILE A 186 -9.31 3.07 -14.70
CA ILE A 186 -9.82 4.44 -14.57
C ILE A 186 -11.35 4.44 -14.40
N LEU A 187 -12.09 3.74 -15.26
CA LEU A 187 -13.55 3.61 -15.10
C LEU A 187 -13.94 2.98 -13.76
N SER A 188 -13.17 2.00 -13.29
CA SER A 188 -13.39 1.40 -11.98
C SER A 188 -13.11 2.37 -10.82
N LEU A 189 -12.18 3.29 -10.99
CA LEU A 189 -11.90 4.35 -10.02
C LEU A 189 -13.05 5.37 -9.96
N ILE A 190 -13.55 5.81 -11.11
CA ILE A 190 -14.71 6.72 -11.19
C ILE A 190 -15.94 6.07 -10.54
N ASN A 191 -16.23 4.81 -10.87
CA ASN A 191 -17.34 4.08 -10.25
C ASN A 191 -17.17 3.95 -8.72
N TYR A 192 -15.93 3.87 -8.24
CA TYR A 192 -15.66 3.91 -6.81
C TYR A 192 -15.96 5.30 -6.23
N TYR A 193 -15.56 6.39 -6.88
CA TYR A 193 -15.90 7.75 -6.45
C TYR A 193 -17.41 7.98 -6.40
N LEU A 194 -18.15 7.56 -7.44
CA LEU A 194 -19.62 7.65 -7.48
C LEU A 194 -20.28 6.89 -6.32
N ARG A 195 -19.76 5.71 -5.98
CA ARG A 195 -20.22 4.96 -4.80
C ARG A 195 -19.95 5.74 -3.51
N ARG A 196 -18.75 6.32 -3.35
CA ARG A 196 -18.38 7.09 -2.16
C ARG A 196 -19.23 8.35 -2.00
N VAL A 197 -19.51 9.06 -3.09
CA VAL A 197 -20.44 10.20 -3.13
C VAL A 197 -21.84 9.80 -2.67
N LYS A 198 -22.33 8.63 -3.08
CA LYS A 198 -23.63 8.11 -2.61
C LYS A 198 -23.62 7.77 -1.11
N GLU A 199 -22.52 7.23 -0.61
CA GLU A 199 -22.35 6.81 0.80
C GLU A 199 -22.14 8.00 1.74
N ASP A 200 -21.48 9.06 1.27
CA ASP A 200 -21.14 10.26 2.04
C ASP A 200 -21.41 11.54 1.22
N PRO A 201 -22.69 11.88 0.96
CA PRO A 201 -23.06 13.05 0.16
C PRO A 201 -22.70 14.38 0.84
N GLU A 202 -22.60 14.38 2.17
CA GLU A 202 -22.22 15.55 2.97
C GLU A 202 -20.70 15.79 3.01
N CYS A 203 -19.90 14.95 2.34
CA CYS A 203 -18.45 15.07 2.27
C CYS A 203 -17.81 15.17 3.65
N LYS A 204 -18.18 14.26 4.56
CA LYS A 204 -17.59 14.21 5.91
C LYS A 204 -16.21 13.57 5.90
N TRP A 205 -15.94 12.70 4.93
CA TRP A 205 -14.71 11.93 4.89
C TRP A 205 -13.65 12.65 4.04
N PRO A 206 -12.34 12.55 4.38
CA PRO A 206 -11.30 13.27 3.65
C PRO A 206 -11.25 12.95 2.14
N ASP A 207 -11.61 11.72 1.75
CA ASP A 207 -11.60 11.30 0.35
C ASP A 207 -12.71 12.00 -0.45
N THR A 208 -13.94 12.01 0.05
CA THR A 208 -15.08 12.70 -0.57
C THR A 208 -14.93 14.22 -0.54
N GLN A 209 -14.33 14.80 0.50
CA GLN A 209 -13.95 16.23 0.55
C GLN A 209 -12.99 16.61 -0.57
N SER A 210 -11.97 15.79 -0.82
CA SER A 210 -11.03 16.04 -1.91
C SER A 210 -11.73 16.01 -3.27
N TYR A 211 -12.64 15.07 -3.49
CA TYR A 211 -13.41 15.00 -4.75
C TYR A 211 -14.35 16.20 -4.92
N ALA A 212 -15.06 16.58 -3.87
CA ALA A 212 -15.93 17.75 -3.86
C ALA A 212 -15.16 19.03 -4.18
N SER A 213 -13.96 19.18 -3.59
CA SER A 213 -13.06 20.30 -3.88
C SER A 213 -12.62 20.37 -5.35
N TYR A 214 -12.31 19.24 -5.99
CA TYR A 214 -11.98 19.22 -7.43
C TYR A 214 -13.14 19.64 -8.32
N LEU A 215 -14.38 19.34 -7.89
CA LEU A 215 -15.61 19.68 -8.59
C LEU A 215 -16.19 21.05 -8.20
N GLY A 216 -15.56 21.76 -7.25
CA GLY A 216 -16.03 23.07 -6.79
C GLY A 216 -17.35 23.02 -6.02
N VAL A 217 -17.67 21.88 -5.38
CA VAL A 217 -18.90 21.70 -4.59
C VAL A 217 -18.57 21.44 -3.11
N SER A 218 -19.52 21.73 -2.23
CA SER A 218 -19.40 21.45 -0.79
C SER A 218 -20.16 20.19 -0.35
N SER A 219 -21.11 19.74 -1.16
CA SER A 219 -21.88 18.52 -0.96
C SER A 219 -22.45 18.03 -2.29
N PHE A 220 -22.96 16.80 -2.27
CA PHE A 220 -23.61 16.15 -3.41
C PHE A 220 -25.09 15.93 -3.11
N ASP A 221 -25.94 15.99 -4.14
CA ASP A 221 -27.35 15.64 -3.99
C ASP A 221 -27.53 14.16 -3.64
N ARG A 222 -28.14 13.90 -2.48
CA ARG A 222 -28.43 12.56 -1.98
C ARG A 222 -29.41 11.79 -2.87
N ASN A 223 -30.25 12.52 -3.59
CA ASN A 223 -31.34 11.97 -4.40
C ASN A 223 -31.00 11.90 -5.90
N MET A 224 -29.74 12.10 -6.29
CA MET A 224 -29.32 11.92 -7.70
C MET A 224 -29.81 10.58 -8.24
N ASP A 225 -30.53 10.64 -9.35
CA ASP A 225 -30.90 9.46 -10.12
C ASP A 225 -29.66 8.84 -10.82
N VAL A 226 -29.88 7.75 -11.56
CA VAL A 226 -28.79 7.02 -12.21
C VAL A 226 -28.13 7.86 -13.31
N GLU A 227 -28.88 8.65 -14.07
CA GLU A 227 -28.33 9.46 -15.15
C GLU A 227 -27.56 10.68 -14.65
N ALA A 228 -28.07 11.35 -13.62
CA ALA A 228 -27.34 12.42 -12.92
C ALA A 228 -26.00 11.91 -12.36
N ARG A 229 -25.97 10.70 -11.78
CA ARG A 229 -24.70 10.08 -11.33
C ARG A 229 -23.78 9.71 -12.48
N ARG A 230 -24.31 9.27 -13.62
CA ARG A 230 -23.50 9.00 -14.82
C ARG A 230 -22.88 10.28 -15.36
N GLU A 231 -23.63 11.38 -15.40
CA GLU A 231 -23.09 12.66 -15.83
C GLU A 231 -22.03 13.20 -14.87
N LEU A 232 -22.25 13.08 -13.55
CA LEU A 232 -21.22 13.36 -12.55
C LEU A 232 -19.95 12.51 -12.80
N GLY A 233 -20.12 11.23 -13.16
CA GLY A 233 -18.99 10.36 -13.51
C GLY A 233 -18.24 10.83 -14.75
N ARG A 234 -18.95 11.32 -15.77
CA ARG A 234 -18.37 11.93 -16.98
C ARG A 234 -17.64 13.24 -16.64
N GLU A 235 -18.18 14.05 -15.75
CA GLU A 235 -17.52 15.26 -15.25
C GLU A 235 -16.23 14.95 -14.49
N MET A 236 -16.27 13.96 -13.58
CA MET A 236 -15.08 13.47 -12.87
C MET A 236 -13.99 12.98 -13.85
N LEU A 237 -14.37 12.29 -14.93
CA LEU A 237 -13.43 11.85 -15.96
C LEU A 237 -12.77 13.02 -16.70
N ARG A 238 -13.50 14.10 -16.96
CA ARG A 238 -12.97 15.31 -17.61
C ARG A 238 -12.00 16.07 -16.70
N ASN A 239 -12.13 15.93 -15.38
CA ASN A 239 -11.30 16.63 -14.42
C ASN A 239 -9.93 15.98 -14.26
N LYS A 240 -8.91 16.61 -14.86
CA LYS A 240 -7.51 16.14 -14.82
C LYS A 240 -6.94 16.03 -13.39
N GLY A 241 -7.43 16.81 -12.43
CA GLY A 241 -6.98 16.76 -11.04
C GLY A 241 -7.45 15.52 -10.29
N MET A 242 -8.54 14.90 -10.72
CA MET A 242 -9.09 13.70 -10.09
C MET A 242 -8.46 12.40 -10.59
N MET A 243 -7.86 12.40 -11.78
CA MET A 243 -7.34 11.21 -12.43
C MET A 243 -5.82 11.16 -12.34
N ILE A 244 -5.28 10.06 -11.81
CA ILE A 244 -3.84 9.81 -11.87
C ILE A 244 -3.51 9.26 -13.26
N GLN A 245 -2.76 10.03 -14.03
CA GLN A 245 -2.31 9.62 -15.37
C GLN A 245 -1.27 8.51 -15.28
N ASN A 246 -1.39 7.56 -16.19
CA ASN A 246 -0.43 6.48 -16.39
C ASN A 246 0.06 5.80 -15.07
N LEU A 247 -0.87 5.41 -14.19
CA LEU A 247 -0.56 4.91 -12.85
C LEU A 247 0.28 3.62 -12.84
N PRO A 248 -0.08 2.52 -13.55
CA PRO A 248 0.75 1.33 -13.70
C PRO A 248 2.24 1.56 -13.93
N ARG A 249 2.67 2.41 -14.88
CA ARG A 249 4.12 2.68 -15.09
C ARG A 249 4.79 3.46 -13.96
N HIS A 250 4.04 4.20 -13.15
CA HIS A 250 4.54 4.81 -11.91
C HIS A 250 4.69 3.76 -10.80
N MET A 251 3.77 2.80 -10.74
CA MET A 251 3.78 1.74 -9.74
C MET A 251 4.84 0.67 -10.04
N LEU A 252 5.05 0.32 -11.32
CA LEU A 252 5.99 -0.71 -11.75
C LEU A 252 7.32 -0.14 -12.25
N GLY A 253 7.42 1.18 -12.42
CA GLY A 253 8.56 1.86 -13.02
C GLY A 253 8.96 3.13 -12.29
N ARG A 254 9.61 4.04 -13.02
CA ARG A 254 9.93 5.41 -12.60
C ARG A 254 9.10 6.45 -13.37
N GLY A 255 7.89 6.07 -13.78
CA GLY A 255 6.93 6.97 -14.43
C GLY A 255 7.05 7.08 -15.94
N ASN A 256 7.80 6.20 -16.59
CA ASN A 256 7.80 6.04 -18.04
C ASN A 256 7.81 4.55 -18.42
N PHE A 257 7.47 4.25 -19.69
CA PHE A 257 7.34 2.88 -20.20
C PHE A 257 8.64 2.08 -20.05
N ASP A 258 9.77 2.62 -20.52
CA ASP A 258 11.06 1.91 -20.50
C ASP A 258 11.50 1.53 -19.09
N SER A 259 11.35 2.45 -18.14
CA SER A 259 11.69 2.21 -16.73
C SER A 259 10.79 1.16 -16.07
N ALA A 260 9.53 1.05 -16.50
CA ALA A 260 8.63 0.02 -16.01
C ALA A 260 9.02 -1.35 -16.56
N VAL A 261 9.32 -1.44 -17.86
CA VAL A 261 9.81 -2.67 -18.49
C VAL A 261 11.14 -3.12 -17.88
N ASP A 262 12.11 -2.21 -17.72
CA ASP A 262 13.41 -2.49 -17.07
C ASP A 262 13.22 -3.07 -15.66
N LEU A 263 12.41 -2.41 -14.83
CA LEU A 263 12.21 -2.84 -13.44
C LEU A 263 11.42 -4.15 -13.35
N ILE A 264 10.40 -4.34 -14.18
CA ILE A 264 9.67 -5.61 -14.29
C ILE A 264 10.65 -6.75 -14.58
N ILE A 265 11.50 -6.60 -15.59
CA ILE A 265 12.47 -7.63 -16.01
C ILE A 265 13.51 -7.87 -14.91
N ARG A 266 14.15 -6.81 -14.41
CA ARG A 266 15.25 -6.92 -13.43
C ARG A 266 14.83 -7.49 -12.10
N THR A 267 13.61 -7.23 -11.67
CA THR A 267 13.07 -7.79 -10.42
C THR A 267 12.41 -9.15 -10.64
N ASN A 268 12.25 -9.56 -11.90
CA ASN A 268 11.51 -10.73 -12.31
C ASN A 268 10.15 -10.84 -11.59
N ILE A 269 9.46 -9.71 -11.44
CA ILE A 269 8.18 -9.63 -10.73
C ILE A 269 7.16 -10.58 -11.36
N GLU A 270 6.40 -11.27 -10.53
CA GLU A 270 5.25 -12.08 -10.94
C GLU A 270 4.08 -11.15 -11.30
N ILE A 271 3.49 -11.34 -12.49
CA ILE A 271 2.43 -10.49 -13.02
C ILE A 271 1.20 -11.34 -13.28
N VAL A 272 0.10 -10.97 -12.65
CA VAL A 272 -1.19 -11.67 -12.70
C VAL A 272 -2.20 -10.81 -13.48
N PRO A 273 -2.68 -11.25 -14.66
CA PRO A 273 -3.83 -10.61 -15.29
C PRO A 273 -5.07 -10.70 -14.39
N ILE A 274 -5.83 -9.60 -14.27
CA ILE A 274 -7.00 -9.53 -13.39
C ILE A 274 -8.08 -10.58 -13.72
N GLU A 275 -8.12 -11.04 -14.96
CA GLU A 275 -8.99 -12.11 -15.46
C GLU A 275 -8.60 -13.46 -14.82
N MET A 276 -7.31 -13.70 -14.58
CA MET A 276 -6.78 -14.93 -14.00
C MET A 276 -6.64 -14.89 -12.48
N TYR A 277 -6.84 -13.72 -11.85
CA TYR A 277 -6.66 -13.50 -10.41
C TYR A 277 -7.32 -14.56 -9.51
N LYS A 278 -8.53 -15.02 -9.84
CA LYS A 278 -9.22 -16.05 -9.03
C LYS A 278 -8.53 -17.40 -9.13
N SER A 279 -8.20 -17.83 -10.35
CA SER A 279 -7.47 -19.08 -10.59
C SER A 279 -6.08 -19.03 -9.95
N TRP A 280 -5.40 -17.88 -10.06
CA TRP A 280 -4.13 -17.62 -9.40
C TRP A 280 -4.23 -17.72 -7.87
N LEU A 281 -5.26 -17.12 -7.25
CA LEU A 281 -5.48 -17.22 -5.81
C LEU A 281 -5.67 -18.67 -5.34
N LEU A 282 -6.47 -19.44 -6.08
CA LEU A 282 -6.71 -20.84 -5.77
C LEU A 282 -5.43 -21.67 -5.94
N GLU A 283 -4.72 -21.49 -7.05
CA GLU A 283 -3.51 -22.25 -7.38
C GLU A 283 -2.36 -21.95 -6.42
N GLN A 284 -2.10 -20.67 -6.15
CA GLN A 284 -0.92 -20.24 -5.40
C GLN A 284 -1.14 -20.22 -3.88
N TRP A 285 -2.38 -20.03 -3.44
CA TRP A 285 -2.69 -19.81 -2.02
C TRP A 285 -3.76 -20.76 -1.47
N GLY A 286 -4.36 -21.61 -2.31
CA GLY A 286 -5.47 -22.48 -1.88
C GLY A 286 -6.73 -21.71 -1.49
N ILE A 287 -6.85 -20.45 -1.90
CA ILE A 287 -7.97 -19.58 -1.52
C ILE A 287 -9.04 -19.65 -2.60
N ASP A 288 -10.10 -20.40 -2.35
CA ASP A 288 -11.30 -20.37 -3.18
C ASP A 288 -12.07 -19.05 -2.95
N SER A 289 -12.40 -18.39 -4.05
CA SER A 289 -12.89 -17.03 -4.08
C SER A 289 -14.10 -16.96 -5.03
N GLU A 290 -15.24 -17.43 -4.56
CA GLU A 290 -16.50 -17.28 -5.30
C GLU A 290 -16.86 -15.79 -5.49
N THR A 291 -16.59 -14.96 -4.48
CA THR A 291 -16.93 -13.52 -4.50
C THR A 291 -15.70 -12.61 -4.39
N ARG A 292 -15.78 -11.45 -5.07
CA ARG A 292 -14.87 -10.32 -4.86
C ARG A 292 -15.50 -9.41 -3.83
N ALA A 293 -14.87 -9.22 -2.68
CA ALA A 293 -15.45 -8.49 -1.55
C ALA A 293 -15.78 -7.01 -1.83
N ASN A 294 -15.20 -6.42 -2.90
CA ASN A 294 -15.29 -4.99 -3.18
C ASN A 294 -15.58 -4.67 -4.66
N ALA A 295 -16.45 -5.44 -5.32
CA ALA A 295 -16.91 -5.11 -6.67
C ALA A 295 -17.83 -3.87 -6.62
N SER A 296 -17.31 -2.70 -7.01
CA SER A 296 -18.14 -1.49 -7.13
C SER A 296 -19.18 -1.66 -8.25
N PRO A 297 -20.42 -1.16 -8.08
CA PRO A 297 -21.40 -1.14 -9.16
C PRO A 297 -20.81 -0.46 -10.41
N GLN A 298 -21.01 -1.07 -11.57
CA GLN A 298 -20.55 -0.52 -12.85
C GLN A 298 -21.59 0.48 -13.38
N LEU A 299 -21.65 1.66 -12.77
CA LEU A 299 -22.57 2.74 -13.16
C LEU A 299 -22.17 3.40 -14.48
N LEU A 300 -20.88 3.67 -14.64
CA LEU A 300 -20.28 4.20 -15.86
C LEU A 300 -19.43 3.12 -16.54
N ARG A 301 -19.74 2.83 -17.80
CA ARG A 301 -19.07 1.85 -18.67
C ARG A 301 -18.50 2.55 -19.90
N MET A 302 -17.73 1.81 -20.70
CA MET A 302 -17.17 2.34 -21.94
C MET A 302 -18.27 2.74 -22.94
N GLU A 303 -19.35 1.96 -23.02
CA GLU A 303 -20.53 2.25 -23.85
C GLU A 303 -21.29 3.51 -23.44
N ASP A 304 -21.10 4.00 -22.21
CA ASP A 304 -21.69 5.24 -21.71
C ASP A 304 -20.85 6.50 -22.07
N LEU A 305 -19.68 6.33 -22.71
CA LEU A 305 -18.79 7.43 -23.08
C LEU A 305 -18.97 7.80 -24.55
N ASP A 306 -19.13 9.08 -24.83
CA ASP A 306 -19.04 9.62 -26.18
C ASP A 306 -17.59 9.54 -26.73
N GLU A 307 -17.45 9.71 -28.04
CA GLU A 307 -16.13 9.62 -28.70
C GLU A 307 -15.09 10.60 -28.12
N PRO A 308 -15.41 11.87 -27.81
CA PRO A 308 -14.49 12.77 -27.11
C PRO A 308 -13.98 12.22 -25.78
N LEU A 309 -14.86 11.67 -24.93
CA LEU A 309 -14.47 11.10 -23.64
C LEU A 309 -13.67 9.82 -23.79
N GLN A 310 -13.99 8.97 -24.77
CA GLN A 310 -13.20 7.77 -25.04
C GLN A 310 -11.77 8.13 -25.47
N ARG A 311 -11.61 9.15 -26.33
CA ARG A 311 -10.29 9.68 -26.70
C ARG A 311 -9.55 10.28 -25.51
N HIS A 312 -10.25 11.02 -24.66
CA HIS A 312 -9.67 11.56 -23.43
C HIS A 312 -9.18 10.45 -22.50
N LEU A 313 -10.00 9.42 -22.26
CA LEU A 313 -9.65 8.25 -21.44
C LEU A 313 -8.43 7.52 -22.00
N ALA A 314 -8.36 7.33 -23.32
CA ALA A 314 -7.19 6.74 -23.97
C ALA A 314 -5.93 7.58 -23.73
N ALA A 315 -6.01 8.90 -23.86
CA ALA A 315 -4.89 9.81 -23.62
C ALA A 315 -4.39 9.81 -22.17
N LEU A 316 -5.28 9.62 -21.18
CA LEU A 316 -4.89 9.52 -19.76
C LEU A 316 -3.99 8.31 -19.43
N CYS A 317 -4.01 7.29 -20.29
CA CYS A 317 -3.33 6.01 -20.05
C CYS A 317 -2.56 5.48 -21.27
N GLU A 318 -2.17 6.34 -22.21
CA GLU A 318 -1.54 5.92 -23.48
C GLU A 318 -0.33 5.00 -23.26
N ASP A 319 0.58 5.38 -22.37
CA ASP A 319 1.80 4.61 -22.14
C ASP A 319 1.55 3.38 -21.26
N ASP A 320 0.55 3.44 -20.38
CA ASP A 320 0.11 2.24 -19.65
C ASP A 320 -0.58 1.23 -20.57
N VAL A 321 -1.28 1.68 -21.61
CA VAL A 321 -1.87 0.78 -22.62
C VAL A 321 -0.75 0.04 -23.35
N LYS A 322 0.30 0.74 -23.77
CA LYS A 322 1.50 0.10 -24.36
C LYS A 322 2.13 -0.92 -23.40
N LEU A 323 2.28 -0.56 -22.12
CA LEU A 323 2.81 -1.46 -21.10
C LEU A 323 1.92 -2.71 -20.93
N HIS A 324 0.62 -2.50 -20.80
CA HIS A 324 -0.36 -3.58 -20.67
C HIS A 324 -0.36 -4.49 -21.90
N GLU A 325 -0.32 -3.95 -23.11
CA GLU A 325 -0.24 -4.73 -24.36
C GLU A 325 1.03 -5.59 -24.41
N LYS A 326 2.19 -5.05 -24.02
CA LYS A 326 3.43 -5.84 -23.94
C LYS A 326 3.30 -6.99 -22.93
N ILE A 327 2.73 -6.73 -21.75
CA ILE A 327 2.48 -7.75 -20.72
C ILE A 327 1.52 -8.82 -21.24
N MET A 328 0.39 -8.43 -21.84
CA MET A 328 -0.61 -9.37 -22.33
C MET A 328 -0.12 -10.16 -23.54
N THR A 329 0.73 -9.59 -24.38
CA THR A 329 1.39 -10.31 -25.48
C THR A 329 2.33 -11.38 -24.92
N ALA A 330 3.15 -11.05 -23.91
CA ALA A 330 4.00 -12.02 -23.24
C ALA A 330 3.18 -13.13 -22.56
N TRP A 331 2.10 -12.77 -21.88
CA TRP A 331 1.19 -13.74 -21.27
C TRP A 331 0.49 -14.63 -22.30
N GLY A 332 0.09 -14.09 -23.46
CA GLY A 332 -0.47 -14.89 -24.54
C GLY A 332 0.51 -15.93 -25.12
N ARG A 333 1.81 -15.68 -25.03
CA ARG A 333 2.86 -16.66 -25.42
C ARG A 333 3.07 -17.74 -24.36
N VAL A 334 3.12 -17.35 -23.08
CA VAL A 334 3.46 -18.25 -21.96
C VAL A 334 2.25 -19.06 -21.49
N GLY A 335 1.08 -18.42 -21.41
CA GLY A 335 -0.14 -18.98 -20.83
C GLY A 335 -0.14 -18.99 -19.29
N GLY A 336 -1.04 -19.77 -18.70
CA GLY A 336 -1.15 -19.96 -17.25
C GLY A 336 -1.88 -18.84 -16.50
N THR A 337 -1.79 -18.86 -15.18
CA THR A 337 -2.46 -17.87 -14.30
C THR A 337 -1.66 -16.59 -14.08
N HIS A 338 -0.37 -16.59 -14.44
CA HIS A 338 0.57 -15.49 -14.27
C HIS A 338 1.77 -15.64 -15.22
N ILE A 339 2.57 -14.58 -15.38
CA ILE A 339 3.91 -14.62 -15.99
C ILE A 339 4.93 -13.99 -15.04
N PHE A 340 6.21 -14.12 -15.38
CA PHE A 340 7.28 -13.40 -14.70
C PHE A 340 7.89 -12.32 -15.60
N GLY A 341 8.50 -11.31 -14.99
CA GLY A 341 9.09 -10.19 -15.72
C GLY A 341 10.08 -10.59 -16.82
N ALA A 342 10.85 -11.67 -16.63
CA ALA A 342 11.76 -12.19 -17.65
C ALA A 342 11.07 -12.55 -18.98
N SER A 343 9.78 -12.87 -18.97
CA SER A 343 9.00 -13.17 -20.18
C SER A 343 8.81 -11.96 -21.11
N LEU A 344 9.21 -10.76 -20.69
CA LEU A 344 9.17 -9.54 -21.50
C LEU A 344 10.42 -9.32 -22.36
N LEU A 345 11.45 -10.19 -22.24
CA LEU A 345 12.73 -10.09 -22.96
C LEU A 345 12.65 -10.46 -24.45
N ASP A 346 11.55 -11.07 -24.90
CA ASP A 346 11.35 -11.47 -26.30
C ASP A 346 11.03 -10.31 -27.24
#